data_AF-N4UJ00-F1
#
_entry.id   AF-N4UJ00-F1
#
_cell.length_a   1.000
_cell.length_b   1.000
_cell.length_c   1.000
_cell.angle_alpha   90.00
_cell.angle_beta   90.00
_cell.angle_gamma   90.00
#
_symmetry.space_group_name_H-M   'P 1'
#
loop_
_entity.id
_entity.type
_entity.pdbx_description
1 polymer ?
#
loop_
_entity_poly.entity_id
_entity_poly.type
_entity_poly.pdbx_seq_one_letter_code
_entity_poly.pdbx_strand_id
1 'polypeptide(L)'
;MLIPGKLYTEDFLAAISVFRIRHCSDPRDRAFGYFVLRSPSLDIKSVIPIDYTLSIADLYKKLAVALIEKSHTLDVLSHVLHEWSVEKRTDGLPRWVPDWDATMMIDII
;
A
#
# COMPACT_ATOMS: atom_id res chain seq x y z
N MET A 1 -11.58 -3.48 -10.52
CA MET A 1 -12.15 -4.70 -11.14
C MET A 1 -10.99 -5.56 -11.61
N LEU A 2 -10.73 -6.69 -10.94
CA LEU A 2 -9.65 -7.61 -11.32
C LEU A 2 -10.09 -8.38 -12.57
N ILE A 3 -9.34 -8.24 -13.66
CA ILE A 3 -9.58 -9.00 -14.90
C ILE A 3 -9.01 -10.41 -14.72
N PRO A 4 -9.81 -11.48 -14.86
CA PRO A 4 -9.31 -12.86 -14.78
C PRO A 4 -8.43 -13.16 -16.00
N GLY A 5 -7.19 -13.59 -15.78
CA GLY A 5 -6.29 -14.05 -16.86
C GLY A 5 -4.85 -13.52 -16.83
N LYS A 6 -4.53 -12.56 -15.95
CA LYS A 6 -3.15 -12.15 -15.66
C LYS A 6 -2.93 -12.14 -14.15
N LEU A 7 -2.69 -13.31 -13.56
CA LEU A 7 -2.11 -13.43 -12.22
C LEU A 7 -0.59 -13.19 -12.28
N TYR A 8 -0.17 -12.05 -12.83
CA TYR A 8 1.19 -11.60 -12.68
C TYR A 8 1.20 -10.43 -11.70
N THR A 9 1.91 -10.67 -10.60
CA THR A 9 2.29 -9.77 -9.51
C THR A 9 3.18 -8.60 -9.99
N GLU A 10 2.91 -8.04 -11.17
CA GLU A 10 3.63 -6.89 -11.76
C GLU A 10 3.08 -5.55 -11.25
N ASP A 11 1.83 -5.53 -10.78
CA ASP A 11 1.21 -4.34 -10.22
C ASP A 11 1.56 -4.23 -8.72
N PHE A 12 2.45 -3.28 -8.41
CA PHE A 12 2.85 -2.96 -7.04
C PHE A 12 1.63 -2.72 -6.13
N LEU A 13 0.64 -1.97 -6.62
CA LEU A 13 -0.53 -1.57 -5.85
C LEU A 13 -1.43 -2.78 -5.55
N ALA A 14 -1.61 -3.67 -6.51
CA ALA A 14 -2.31 -4.93 -6.29
C ALA A 14 -1.56 -5.80 -5.27
N ALA A 15 -0.24 -5.89 -5.39
CA ALA A 15 0.58 -6.73 -4.53
C ALA A 15 0.61 -6.23 -3.07
N ILE A 16 0.92 -4.97 -2.81
CA ILE A 16 0.93 -4.42 -1.45
C ILE A 16 -0.45 -4.55 -0.76
N SER A 17 -1.53 -4.52 -1.54
CA SER A 17 -2.89 -4.69 -1.04
C SER A 17 -3.25 -6.13 -0.71
N VAL A 18 -2.81 -7.11 -1.52
CA VAL A 18 -3.00 -8.54 -1.23
C VAL A 18 -2.25 -8.95 0.04
N PHE A 19 -1.07 -8.37 0.26
CA PHE A 19 -0.21 -8.74 1.38
C PHE A 19 -0.50 -7.94 2.67
N ARG A 20 -1.51 -7.07 2.67
CA ARG A 20 -1.90 -6.30 3.87
C ARG A 20 -2.29 -7.18 5.07
N ILE A 21 -2.83 -8.38 4.81
CA ILE A 21 -3.21 -9.35 5.84
C ILE A 21 -2.01 -10.11 6.42
N ARG A 22 -0.80 -9.91 5.88
CA ARG A 22 0.41 -10.56 6.34
C ARG A 22 1.09 -9.71 7.41
N HIS A 23 1.55 -10.40 8.44
CA HIS A 23 2.33 -9.78 9.50
C HIS A 23 3.72 -9.38 8.99
N CYS A 24 4.13 -8.15 9.30
CA CYS A 24 5.47 -7.62 9.07
C CYS A 24 6.08 -7.22 10.41
N SER A 25 7.30 -7.65 10.71
CA SER A 25 7.97 -7.29 11.97
C SER A 25 8.22 -5.78 12.06
N ASP A 26 8.65 -5.16 10.96
CA ASP A 26 8.56 -3.72 10.75
C ASP A 26 7.48 -3.46 9.68
N PRO A 27 6.42 -2.67 9.97
CA PRO A 27 5.37 -2.38 9.00
C PRO A 27 5.87 -1.65 7.72
N ARG A 28 7.06 -1.04 7.76
CA ARG A 28 7.72 -0.43 6.59
C ARG A 28 8.20 -1.46 5.58
N ASP A 29 8.53 -2.67 6.04
CA ASP A 29 8.99 -3.77 5.18
C ASP A 29 7.93 -4.14 4.15
N ARG A 30 6.65 -3.92 4.46
CA ARG A 30 5.55 -4.14 3.50
C ARG A 30 5.69 -3.26 2.26
N ALA A 31 6.14 -2.01 2.40
CA ALA A 31 6.38 -1.13 1.26
C ALA A 31 7.78 -1.34 0.68
N PHE A 32 8.82 -1.31 1.53
CA PHE A 32 10.21 -1.36 1.09
C PHE A 32 10.61 -2.73 0.53
N GLY A 33 10.10 -3.83 1.08
CA GLY A 33 10.30 -5.17 0.53
C GLY A 33 9.80 -5.26 -0.91
N TYR A 34 8.64 -4.67 -1.19
CA TYR A 34 8.10 -4.62 -2.55
C TYR A 34 8.91 -3.72 -3.49
N PHE A 35 9.43 -2.58 -3.01
CA PHE A 35 10.34 -1.75 -3.82
C PHE A 35 11.56 -2.56 -4.28
N VAL A 36 12.10 -3.42 -3.42
CA VAL A 36 13.29 -4.22 -3.74
C VAL A 36 12.99 -5.37 -4.71
N LEU A 37 11.81 -6.00 -4.62
CA LEU A 37 11.46 -7.22 -5.35
C LEU A 37 11.05 -7.04 -6.84
N ARG A 38 10.55 -5.87 -7.28
CA ARG A 38 10.10 -5.56 -8.67
C ARG A 38 9.96 -4.03 -8.85
N SER A 39 9.95 -3.34 -10.01
CA SER A 39 9.98 -3.62 -11.46
C SER A 39 10.49 -2.34 -12.19
N PRO A 40 11.16 -2.42 -13.36
CA PRO A 40 11.71 -1.30 -14.14
C PRO A 40 10.71 -0.25 -14.69
N SER A 41 9.40 -0.47 -14.55
CA SER A 41 8.35 0.41 -15.12
C SER A 41 7.90 1.56 -14.22
N LEU A 42 8.11 1.46 -12.91
CA LEU A 42 7.71 2.48 -11.94
C LEU A 42 8.87 2.71 -10.97
N ASP A 43 9.70 3.70 -11.30
CA ASP A 43 10.82 4.11 -10.43
C ASP A 43 10.28 4.88 -9.21
N ILE A 44 9.60 4.17 -8.31
CA ILE A 44 9.17 4.69 -7.01
C ILE A 44 10.40 4.95 -6.12
N LYS A 45 11.50 4.22 -6.33
CA LYS A 45 12.74 4.38 -5.56
C LYS A 45 13.36 5.77 -5.72
N SER A 46 13.24 6.41 -6.88
CA SER A 46 13.66 7.81 -7.04
C SER A 46 12.76 8.82 -6.34
N VAL A 47 11.52 8.44 -5.99
CA VAL A 47 10.55 9.30 -5.31
C VAL A 47 10.57 9.09 -3.79
N ILE A 48 10.74 7.85 -3.34
CA ILE A 48 10.72 7.48 -1.93
C ILE A 48 11.98 6.66 -1.62
N PRO A 49 13.02 7.31 -1.04
CA PRO A 49 14.20 6.58 -0.59
C PRO A 49 13.83 5.61 0.54
N ILE A 50 14.59 4.52 0.66
CA ILE A 50 14.45 3.58 1.78
C ILE A 50 14.92 4.30 3.05
N ASP A 51 13.96 4.70 3.88
CA ASP A 51 14.18 5.47 5.10
C ASP A 51 13.30 4.93 6.24
N TYR A 52 13.91 4.19 7.16
CA TYR A 52 13.25 3.59 8.32
C TYR A 52 12.98 4.61 9.44
N THR A 53 13.42 5.87 9.30
CA THR A 53 13.10 6.93 10.26
C THR A 53 11.71 7.54 10.03
N LEU A 54 11.11 7.30 8.86
CA LEU A 54 9.76 7.77 8.54
C LEU A 54 8.71 7.12 9.45
N SER A 55 7.69 7.89 9.80
CA SER A 55 6.45 7.32 10.33
C SER A 55 5.75 6.50 9.24
N ILE A 56 5.00 5.45 9.62
CA ILE A 56 4.19 4.68 8.66
C ILE A 56 3.19 5.59 7.94
N ALA A 57 2.59 6.53 8.68
CA ALA A 57 1.64 7.48 8.10
C ALA A 57 2.28 8.32 6.98
N ASP A 58 3.49 8.84 7.19
CA ASP A 58 4.20 9.61 6.17
C ASP A 58 4.65 8.74 5.00
N LEU A 59 5.12 7.52 5.25
CA LEU A 59 5.50 6.57 4.21
C LEU A 59 4.32 6.27 3.29
N TYR A 60 3.16 5.91 3.86
CA TYR A 60 1.98 5.55 3.08
C TYR A 60 1.35 6.75 2.37
N LYS A 61 1.39 7.94 2.98
CA LYS A 61 0.99 9.19 2.31
C LYS A 61 1.88 9.48 1.09
N LYS A 62 3.20 9.43 1.26
CA LYS A 62 4.15 9.64 0.16
C LYS A 62 3.93 8.60 -0.95
N LEU A 63 3.71 7.34 -0.56
CA LEU A 63 3.46 6.25 -1.49
C LEU A 63 2.18 6.46 -2.30
N ALA A 64 1.08 6.84 -1.65
CA ALA A 64 -0.18 7.10 -2.35
C ALA A 64 -0.04 8.26 -3.36
N VAL A 65 0.65 9.33 -2.99
CA VAL A 65 0.94 10.46 -3.90
C VAL A 65 1.80 9.99 -5.09
N ALA A 66 2.90 9.28 -4.81
CA ALA A 66 3.80 8.77 -5.84
C ALA A 66 3.08 7.84 -6.83
N LEU A 67 2.17 6.99 -6.34
CA LEU A 67 1.37 6.12 -7.20
C LEU A 67 0.48 6.92 -8.13
N ILE A 68 -0.23 7.95 -7.63
CA ILE A 68 -1.07 8.83 -8.46
C ILE A 68 -0.24 9.56 -9.52
N GLU A 69 0.88 10.14 -9.11
CA GLU A 69 1.73 10.94 -10.00
C GLU A 69 2.40 10.10 -11.09
N LYS A 70 2.81 8.87 -10.77
CA LYS A 70 3.53 8.00 -11.71
C LYS A 70 2.61 7.17 -12.59
N SER A 71 1.44 6.74 -12.08
CA SER A 71 0.46 6.00 -12.89
C SER A 71 -0.45 6.91 -13.72
N HIS A 72 -0.60 8.18 -13.34
CA HIS A 72 -1.63 9.10 -13.85
C HIS A 72 -3.06 8.55 -13.68
N THR A 73 -3.27 7.70 -12.67
CA THR A 73 -4.58 7.14 -12.31
C THR A 73 -4.88 7.36 -10.84
N LEU A 74 -6.15 7.19 -10.46
CA LEU A 74 -6.59 7.22 -9.06
C LEU A 74 -6.81 5.81 -8.50
N ASP A 75 -6.25 4.77 -9.14
CA ASP A 75 -6.50 3.37 -8.77
C ASP A 75 -6.16 3.10 -7.31
N VAL A 76 -5.14 3.78 -6.77
CA VAL A 76 -4.74 3.67 -5.35
C VAL A 76 -5.90 3.96 -4.39
N LEU A 77 -6.84 4.83 -4.75
CA LEU A 77 -7.98 5.17 -3.92
C LEU A 77 -8.98 4.00 -3.81
N SER A 78 -8.99 3.08 -4.77
CA SER A 78 -9.81 1.85 -4.70
C SER A 78 -9.34 0.86 -3.62
N HIS A 79 -8.17 1.10 -3.01
CA HIS A 79 -7.60 0.27 -1.95
C HIS A 79 -7.83 0.82 -0.53
N VAL A 80 -8.51 1.98 -0.42
CA VAL A 80 -8.96 2.52 0.85
C VAL A 80 -10.04 1.61 1.43
N LEU A 81 -9.84 1.14 2.66
CA LEU A 81 -10.82 0.32 3.36
C LEU A 81 -12.00 1.17 3.81
N HIS A 82 -13.19 0.58 3.77
CA HIS A 82 -14.36 1.18 4.39
C HIS A 82 -14.21 1.21 5.91
N GLU A 83 -14.76 2.24 6.56
CA GLU A 83 -14.59 2.41 8.01
C GLU A 83 -15.18 1.26 8.82
N TRP A 84 -16.26 0.65 8.35
CA TRP A 84 -16.92 -0.48 9.01
C TRP A 84 -16.13 -1.78 8.95
N SER A 85 -15.10 -1.89 8.10
CA SER A 85 -14.24 -3.08 8.02
C SER A 85 -12.92 -2.94 8.78
N VAL A 86 -12.70 -1.80 9.44
CA VAL A 86 -11.43 -1.47 10.11
C VAL A 86 -11.63 -1.32 11.62
N GLU A 87 -10.96 -2.18 12.38
CA GLU A 87 -10.90 -2.10 13.85
C GLU A 87 -9.90 -1.04 14.30
N LYS A 88 -8.72 -1.02 13.67
CA LYS A 88 -7.63 -0.10 14.02
C LYS A 88 -6.94 0.44 12.78
N ARG A 89 -6.68 1.75 12.79
CA ARG A 89 -5.91 2.46 11.76
C ARG A 89 -4.55 2.90 12.26
N THR A 90 -3.65 3.15 11.31
CA THR A 90 -2.39 3.83 11.55
C THR A 90 -2.64 5.28 12.00
N ASP A 91 -2.09 5.64 13.17
CA ASP A 91 -2.23 6.98 13.73
C ASP A 91 -1.63 8.05 12.80
N GLY A 92 -2.37 9.16 12.61
CA GLY A 92 -1.94 10.29 11.79
C GLY A 92 -2.05 10.07 10.26
N LEU A 93 -2.51 8.92 9.79
CA LEU A 93 -2.71 8.64 8.37
C LEU A 93 -4.00 9.33 7.84
N PRO A 94 -3.93 10.16 6.78
CA PRO A 94 -5.13 10.76 6.20
C PRO A 94 -6.13 9.70 5.69
N ARG A 95 -7.43 9.98 5.85
CA ARG A 95 -8.50 9.02 5.58
C ARG A 95 -8.53 8.48 4.14
N TRP A 96 -8.12 9.30 3.18
CA TRP A 96 -8.06 8.96 1.75
C TRP A 96 -6.86 8.08 1.37
N VAL A 97 -5.86 7.95 2.27
CA VAL A 97 -4.68 7.13 2.02
C VAL A 97 -5.01 5.68 2.40
N PRO A 98 -4.71 4.69 1.54
CA PRO A 98 -4.82 3.28 1.90
C PRO A 98 -3.96 2.95 3.11
N ASP A 99 -4.57 2.29 4.07
CA ASP A 99 -3.91 1.86 5.30
C ASP A 99 -3.50 0.39 5.19
N TRP A 100 -2.35 0.11 4.60
CA TRP A 100 -1.89 -1.27 4.39
C TRP A 100 -1.54 -2.01 5.69
N ASP A 101 -1.55 -1.32 6.84
CA ASP A 101 -1.34 -1.90 8.18
C ASP A 101 -2.61 -1.89 9.04
N ALA A 102 -3.77 -1.51 8.48
CA ALA A 102 -5.02 -1.52 9.21
C ALA A 102 -5.38 -2.92 9.72
N THR A 103 -5.81 -2.99 10.98
CA THR A 103 -6.42 -4.19 11.55
C THR A 103 -7.86 -4.27 11.09
N MET A 104 -8.24 -5.37 10.46
CA MET A 104 -9.60 -5.61 9.97
C MET A 104 -10.42 -6.34 11.02
N MET A 105 -11.71 -6.02 11.13
CA MET A 105 -12.64 -6.79 11.98
C MET A 105 -12.75 -8.23 11.46
N ILE A 106 -12.63 -9.22 12.36
CA ILE A 106 -12.56 -10.65 12.04
C ILE A 106 -13.91 -11.22 11.54
N ASP A 107 -15.03 -10.54 11.76
CA ASP A 107 -16.38 -11.09 11.51
C ASP A 107 -16.90 -10.98 10.07
N ILE A 108 -16.04 -10.64 9.09
CA ILE A 108 -16.43 -10.57 7.67
C ILE A 108 -15.35 -11.24 6.80
N ILE A 109 -15.20 -12.56 6.94
CA ILE A 109 -14.57 -13.43 5.94
C ILE A 109 -15.50 -14.61 5.68
#